data_AF-L2GP50-F1
#
_entry.id   AF-L2GP50-F1
#
_cell.length_a   1.000
_cell.length_b   1.000
_cell.length_c   1.000
_cell.angle_alpha   90.00
_cell.angle_beta   90.00
_cell.angle_gamma   90.00
#
_symmetry.space_group_name_H-M   'P 1'
#
loop_
_entity.id
_entity.type
_entity.pdbx_description
1 polymer ?
#
loop_
_entity_poly.entity_id
_entity_poly.type
_entity_poly.pdbx_seq_one_letter_code
_entity_poly.pdbx_strand_id
1 'polypeptide(L)'
;MPKQFARNKAKANAKKLSNDQKDNADLEVRKSMLIYSAVVSVRHPSKKAEAVCKQLRKILSPDCLSKIEVNPKLQDIVDVAAQLLVKQIIYISENEIRIALLPTGPTYSFKIIEYENNFKNFPNDIYWTTPFITFEGKSSTKTLFQNFGTMNRSARRALHFHFDDDLVHIRHYATSIQNTDENFVVHLKEIGPKLALKLLEVKNGVFPGMNLKHTQRYR
;
A
#
# COMPACT_ATOMS: atom_id res chain seq x y z
N MET A 1 8.89 -56.98 -20.76
CA MET A 1 9.45 -55.77 -20.09
C MET A 1 8.54 -54.53 -20.24
N PRO A 2 7.34 -54.41 -19.60
CA PRO A 2 6.51 -53.19 -19.69
C PRO A 2 6.28 -52.44 -18.36
N LYS A 3 6.74 -52.95 -17.21
CA LYS A 3 6.38 -52.41 -15.88
C LYS A 3 7.16 -51.17 -15.44
N GLN A 4 8.25 -50.81 -16.12
CA GLN A 4 9.14 -49.70 -15.70
C GLN A 4 8.71 -48.33 -16.26
N PHE A 5 8.11 -48.29 -17.46
CA PHE A 5 7.66 -47.04 -18.10
C PHE A 5 6.38 -46.45 -17.47
N ALA A 6 5.47 -47.30 -16.99
CA ALA A 6 4.22 -46.85 -16.34
C ALA A 6 4.48 -46.15 -14.99
N ARG A 7 5.51 -46.58 -14.25
CA ARG A 7 5.88 -46.01 -12.94
C ARG A 7 6.46 -44.59 -13.05
N ASN A 8 7.13 -44.27 -14.15
CA ASN A 8 7.74 -42.95 -14.33
C ASN A 8 6.71 -41.88 -14.74
N LYS A 9 5.68 -42.24 -15.52
CA LYS A 9 4.58 -41.32 -15.86
C LYS A 9 3.70 -40.98 -14.65
N ALA A 10 3.44 -41.95 -13.77
CA ALA A 10 2.66 -41.71 -12.54
C ALA A 10 3.38 -40.77 -11.56
N LYS A 11 4.71 -40.89 -11.41
CA LYS A 11 5.51 -39.98 -10.57
C LYS A 11 5.60 -38.56 -11.14
N ALA A 12 5.70 -38.41 -12.46
CA ALA A 12 5.70 -37.11 -13.11
C ALA A 12 4.34 -36.39 -12.97
N ASN A 13 3.23 -37.13 -13.12
CA ASN A 13 1.88 -36.58 -12.93
C ASN A 13 1.60 -36.23 -11.47
N ALA A 14 2.02 -37.06 -10.50
CA ALA A 14 1.88 -36.76 -9.08
C ALA A 14 2.69 -35.51 -8.66
N LYS A 15 3.89 -35.33 -9.24
CA LYS A 15 4.72 -34.15 -8.99
C LYS A 15 4.10 -32.88 -9.59
N LYS A 16 3.50 -32.98 -10.78
CA LYS A 16 2.76 -31.88 -11.44
C LYS A 16 1.49 -31.50 -10.65
N LEU A 17 0.69 -32.48 -10.23
CA LEU A 17 -0.47 -32.28 -9.36
C LEU A 17 -0.09 -31.64 -8.00
N SER A 18 1.06 -31.99 -7.43
CA SER A 18 1.53 -31.39 -6.17
C SER A 18 2.02 -29.94 -6.33
N ASN A 19 2.54 -29.58 -7.51
CA ASN A 19 2.91 -28.21 -7.83
C ASN A 19 1.67 -27.36 -8.13
N ASP A 20 0.72 -27.88 -8.91
CA ASP A 20 -0.54 -27.18 -9.22
C ASP A 20 -1.39 -26.95 -7.95
N GLN A 21 -1.31 -27.84 -6.96
CA GLN A 21 -1.96 -27.67 -5.65
C GLN A 21 -1.25 -26.63 -4.76
N LYS A 22 0.09 -26.57 -4.79
CA LYS A 22 0.86 -25.53 -4.09
C LYS A 22 0.64 -24.15 -4.71
N ASP A 23 0.60 -24.07 -6.04
CA ASP A 23 0.37 -22.83 -6.76
C ASP A 23 -1.06 -22.30 -6.55
N ASN A 24 -2.06 -23.18 -6.42
CA ASN A 24 -3.43 -22.79 -6.06
C ASN A 24 -3.57 -22.35 -4.59
N ALA A 25 -2.91 -23.02 -3.65
CA ALA A 25 -2.89 -22.61 -2.25
C ALA A 25 -2.18 -21.26 -2.06
N ASP A 26 -1.05 -21.03 -2.75
CA ASP A 26 -0.37 -19.74 -2.77
C ASP A 26 -1.22 -18.66 -3.46
N LEU A 27 -2.02 -19.00 -4.47
CA LEU A 27 -2.95 -18.07 -5.12
C LEU A 27 -4.14 -17.72 -4.23
N GLU A 28 -4.67 -18.66 -3.44
CA GLU A 28 -5.72 -18.42 -2.44
C GLU A 28 -5.19 -17.62 -1.24
N VAL A 29 -3.97 -17.88 -0.77
CA VAL A 29 -3.29 -17.06 0.22
C VAL A 29 -3.01 -15.65 -0.33
N ARG A 30 -2.61 -15.52 -1.61
CA ARG A 30 -2.49 -14.22 -2.29
C ARG A 30 -3.83 -13.51 -2.48
N LYS A 31 -4.94 -14.24 -2.66
CA LYS A 31 -6.31 -13.69 -2.67
C LYS A 31 -6.79 -13.26 -1.27
N SER A 32 -6.25 -13.88 -0.21
CA SER A 32 -6.48 -13.47 1.18
C SER A 32 -5.64 -12.26 1.62
N MET A 33 -4.73 -11.78 0.75
CA MET A 33 -3.98 -10.55 0.96
C MET A 33 -4.95 -9.37 0.84
N LEU A 34 -5.47 -8.92 1.97
CA LEU A 34 -6.34 -7.76 2.04
C LEU A 34 -5.66 -6.60 1.32
N ILE A 35 -6.25 -6.12 0.22
CA ILE A 35 -5.75 -4.94 -0.47
C ILE A 35 -6.18 -3.75 0.38
N TYR A 36 -5.23 -3.12 1.07
CA TYR A 36 -5.56 -2.03 1.99
C TYR A 36 -5.81 -0.73 1.24
N SER A 37 -5.05 -0.47 0.17
CA SER A 37 -5.00 0.85 -0.45
C SER A 37 -5.14 0.85 -1.97
N ALA A 38 -5.82 1.86 -2.49
CA ALA A 38 -5.75 2.26 -3.90
C ALA A 38 -5.11 3.65 -3.97
N VAL A 39 -3.98 3.78 -4.66
CA VAL A 39 -3.30 5.08 -4.83
C VAL A 39 -3.50 5.57 -6.26
N VAL A 40 -4.07 6.75 -6.42
CA VAL A 40 -4.41 7.35 -7.71
C VAL A 40 -4.02 8.82 -7.74
N SER A 41 -3.73 9.33 -8.93
CA SER A 41 -3.50 10.75 -9.14
C SER A 41 -4.64 11.40 -9.91
N VAL A 42 -4.66 12.72 -9.95
CA VAL A 42 -5.43 13.49 -10.95
C VAL A 42 -5.13 12.99 -12.38
N ARG A 43 -6.06 13.24 -13.31
CA ARG A 43 -5.99 12.80 -14.73
C ARG A 43 -4.77 13.33 -15.48
N HIS A 44 -4.34 14.54 -15.17
CA HIS A 44 -3.16 15.17 -15.78
C HIS A 44 -2.24 15.62 -14.66
N PRO A 45 -1.52 14.68 -14.02
CA PRO A 45 -0.65 15.02 -12.89
C PRO A 45 0.58 15.76 -13.39
N SER A 46 1.12 16.65 -12.57
CA SER A 46 2.51 17.09 -12.79
C SER A 46 3.49 15.95 -12.58
N LYS A 47 4.74 16.18 -12.98
CA LYS A 47 5.85 15.27 -12.70
C LYS A 47 5.99 14.95 -11.21
N LYS A 48 5.73 15.94 -10.34
CA LYS A 48 5.77 15.77 -8.88
C LYS A 48 4.66 14.85 -8.41
N ALA A 49 3.41 15.15 -8.77
CA ALA A 49 2.25 14.33 -8.38
C ALA A 49 2.35 12.90 -8.92
N GLU A 50 2.84 12.73 -10.15
CA GLU A 50 3.08 11.42 -10.75
C GLU A 50 4.16 10.64 -9.99
N ALA A 51 5.26 11.29 -9.62
CA ALA A 51 6.32 10.68 -8.82
C ALA A 51 5.82 10.24 -7.44
N VAL A 52 5.13 11.13 -6.71
CA VAL A 52 4.53 10.82 -5.39
C VAL A 52 3.57 9.64 -5.50
N CYS A 53 2.74 9.60 -6.55
CA CYS A 53 1.81 8.50 -6.81
C CYS A 53 2.52 7.17 -7.02
N LYS A 54 3.52 7.12 -7.92
CA LYS A 54 4.32 5.91 -8.18
C LYS A 54 5.06 5.44 -6.93
N GLN A 55 5.60 6.37 -6.14
CA GLN A 55 6.35 6.06 -4.93
C GLN A 55 5.44 5.54 -3.82
N LEU A 56 4.31 6.18 -3.54
CA LEU A 56 3.34 5.72 -2.54
C LEU A 56 2.80 4.33 -2.89
N ARG A 57 2.49 4.05 -4.17
CA ARG A 57 2.14 2.69 -4.62
C ARG A 57 3.21 1.68 -4.25
N LYS A 58 4.48 2.03 -4.46
CA LYS A 58 5.60 1.13 -4.19
C LYS A 58 5.84 0.96 -2.68
N ILE A 59 5.71 2.03 -1.90
CA ILE A 59 5.80 1.99 -0.43
C ILE A 59 4.74 1.06 0.16
N LEU A 60 3.50 1.17 -0.33
CA LEU A 60 2.36 0.40 0.16
C LEU A 60 2.22 -0.98 -0.47
N SER A 61 3.07 -1.32 -1.45
CA SER A 61 3.19 -2.68 -1.99
C SER A 61 3.54 -3.66 -0.85
N PRO A 62 3.04 -4.91 -0.88
CA PRO A 62 2.15 -5.50 -1.88
C PRO A 62 0.67 -5.14 -1.71
N ASP A 63 0.32 -4.51 -0.59
CA ASP A 63 -1.05 -4.21 -0.13
C ASP A 63 -1.71 -3.00 -0.85
N CYS A 64 -1.17 -2.62 -1.99
CA CYS A 64 -1.65 -1.53 -2.82
C CYS A 64 -1.97 -2.02 -4.22
N LEU A 65 -3.09 -1.56 -4.78
CA LEU A 65 -3.41 -1.80 -6.18
C LEU A 65 -2.28 -1.29 -7.08
N SER A 66 -1.63 -2.24 -7.76
CA SER A 66 -0.43 -1.99 -8.58
C SER A 66 -0.79 -1.51 -9.99
N LYS A 67 -1.95 -1.91 -10.50
CA LYS A 67 -2.47 -1.54 -11.81
C LYS A 67 -3.85 -0.92 -11.65
N ILE A 68 -3.89 0.39 -11.82
CA ILE A 68 -5.12 1.15 -12.05
C ILE A 68 -4.95 1.72 -13.46
N GLU A 69 -6.03 1.73 -14.24
CA GLU A 69 -6.01 2.25 -15.60
C GLU A 69 -5.44 3.68 -15.66
N VAL A 70 -4.97 4.05 -16.84
CA VAL A 70 -4.52 5.42 -17.09
C VAL A 70 -5.77 6.30 -17.20
N ASN A 71 -5.91 7.28 -16.31
CA ASN A 71 -6.95 8.31 -16.35
C ASN A 71 -8.42 7.89 -16.12
N PRO A 72 -8.73 6.94 -15.22
CA PRO A 72 -10.13 6.61 -14.91
C PRO A 72 -10.83 7.81 -14.26
N LYS A 73 -12.16 7.86 -14.42
CA LYS A 73 -12.95 8.84 -13.64
C LYS A 73 -12.87 8.42 -12.18
N LEU A 74 -12.92 9.42 -11.28
CA LEU A 74 -12.87 9.15 -9.84
C LEU A 74 -14.00 8.23 -9.38
N GLN A 75 -15.19 8.32 -10.01
CA GLN A 75 -16.31 7.42 -9.72
C GLN A 75 -15.94 5.96 -10.03
N ASP A 76 -15.42 5.69 -11.23
CA ASP A 76 -15.01 4.35 -11.65
C ASP A 76 -13.97 3.76 -10.68
N ILE A 77 -13.03 4.60 -10.19
CA ILE A 77 -12.04 4.20 -9.18
C ILE A 77 -12.72 3.80 -7.88
N VAL A 78 -13.68 4.61 -7.39
CA VAL A 78 -14.41 4.33 -6.14
C VAL A 78 -15.20 3.03 -6.27
N ASP A 79 -15.89 2.82 -7.39
CA ASP A 79 -16.71 1.65 -7.63
C ASP A 79 -15.86 0.38 -7.69
N VAL A 80 -14.73 0.42 -8.42
CA VAL A 80 -13.78 -0.70 -8.49
C VAL A 80 -13.14 -0.96 -7.13
N ALA A 81 -12.73 0.09 -6.41
CA ALA A 81 -12.13 -0.06 -5.08
C ALA A 81 -13.10 -0.68 -4.08
N ALA A 82 -14.39 -0.34 -4.15
CA ALA A 82 -15.44 -0.95 -3.34
C ALA A 82 -15.62 -2.44 -3.68
N GLN A 83 -15.64 -2.81 -4.97
CA GLN A 83 -15.74 -4.21 -5.41
C GLN A 83 -14.53 -5.05 -4.98
N LEU A 84 -13.34 -4.45 -4.92
CA LEU A 84 -12.10 -5.10 -4.50
C LEU A 84 -11.86 -5.06 -2.98
N LEU A 85 -12.83 -4.59 -2.19
CA LEU A 85 -12.76 -4.48 -0.73
C LEU A 85 -11.55 -3.65 -0.24
N VAL A 86 -11.17 -2.63 -1.00
CA VAL A 86 -10.11 -1.70 -0.62
C VAL A 86 -10.56 -0.90 0.60
N LYS A 87 -9.68 -0.72 1.59
CA LYS A 87 -10.01 0.03 2.82
C LYS A 87 -9.89 1.54 2.67
N GLN A 88 -9.00 2.01 1.80
CA GLN A 88 -8.80 3.43 1.56
C GLN A 88 -8.36 3.76 0.13
N ILE A 89 -8.77 4.94 -0.34
CA ILE A 89 -8.27 5.53 -1.58
C ILE A 89 -7.41 6.74 -1.23
N ILE A 90 -6.17 6.75 -1.74
CA ILE A 90 -5.24 7.87 -1.64
C ILE A 90 -5.23 8.59 -2.99
N TYR A 91 -5.83 9.77 -3.04
CA TYR A 91 -5.93 10.62 -4.23
C TYR A 91 -4.90 11.74 -4.17
N ILE A 92 -4.07 11.86 -5.20
CA ILE A 92 -2.92 12.76 -5.23
C ILE A 92 -3.11 13.83 -6.30
N SER A 93 -2.96 15.08 -5.89
CA SER A 93 -2.90 16.26 -6.76
C SER A 93 -1.56 16.98 -6.57
N GLU A 94 -1.40 18.17 -7.15
CA GLU A 94 -0.12 18.90 -7.14
C GLU A 94 0.45 19.14 -5.74
N ASN A 95 -0.41 19.65 -4.85
CA ASN A 95 -0.03 20.12 -3.52
C ASN A 95 -0.89 19.51 -2.42
N GLU A 96 -1.72 18.53 -2.76
CA GLU A 96 -2.68 17.95 -1.83
C GLU A 96 -2.76 16.43 -2.00
N ILE A 97 -2.82 15.74 -0.87
CA ILE A 97 -3.13 14.31 -0.77
C ILE A 97 -4.47 14.20 -0.03
N ARG A 98 -5.43 13.51 -0.64
CA ARG A 98 -6.70 13.18 -0.01
C ARG A 98 -6.77 11.70 0.27
N ILE A 99 -7.12 11.32 1.49
CA ILE A 99 -7.28 9.92 1.90
C ILE A 99 -8.74 9.70 2.26
N ALA A 100 -9.46 8.96 1.43
CA ALA A 100 -10.85 8.58 1.67
C ALA A 100 -10.91 7.16 2.25
N LEU A 101 -11.56 7.02 3.39
CA LEU A 101 -11.85 5.71 3.98
C LEU A 101 -13.09 5.10 3.32
N LEU A 102 -13.00 3.85 2.88
CA LEU A 102 -14.10 3.13 2.25
C LEU A 102 -14.82 2.23 3.26
N PRO A 103 -16.10 1.87 3.02
CA PRO A 103 -16.93 2.27 1.87
C PRO A 103 -17.62 3.64 2.01
N THR A 104 -17.82 4.12 3.24
CA THR A 104 -18.60 5.34 3.54
C THR A 104 -17.83 6.35 4.38
N GLY A 105 -16.57 6.03 4.70
CA GLY A 105 -15.78 6.74 5.69
C GLY A 105 -15.41 8.17 5.25
N PRO A 106 -14.90 8.97 6.18
CA PRO A 106 -14.53 10.34 5.90
C PRO A 106 -13.36 10.44 4.93
N THR A 107 -13.28 11.60 4.29
CA THR A 107 -12.13 12.02 3.47
C THR A 107 -11.30 13.03 4.25
N TYR A 108 -10.03 12.71 4.42
CA TYR A 108 -9.03 13.58 5.02
C TYR A 108 -8.25 14.28 3.92
N SER A 109 -8.23 15.60 3.94
CA SER A 109 -7.49 16.40 2.97
C SER A 109 -6.22 16.93 3.62
N PHE A 110 -5.07 16.68 3.02
CA PHE A 110 -3.77 17.11 3.52
C PHE A 110 -3.02 17.95 2.49
N LYS A 111 -2.45 19.08 2.91
CA LYS A 111 -1.49 19.84 2.11
C LYS A 111 -0.12 19.20 2.21
N ILE A 112 0.57 19.06 1.08
CA ILE A 112 1.98 18.67 1.04
C ILE A 112 2.82 19.90 1.40
N ILE A 113 3.44 19.88 2.59
CA ILE A 113 4.34 20.95 3.04
C ILE A 113 5.75 20.67 2.54
N GLU A 114 6.23 19.45 2.69
CA GLU A 114 7.55 19.03 2.24
C GLU A 114 7.48 17.78 1.39
N TYR A 115 8.26 17.78 0.31
CA TYR A 115 8.49 16.62 -0.53
C TYR A 115 9.95 16.64 -1.01
N GLU A 116 10.73 15.65 -0.54
CA GLU A 116 12.09 15.42 -1.00
C GLU A 116 12.15 14.05 -1.69
N ASN A 117 12.52 14.03 -2.97
CA ASN A 117 12.57 12.81 -3.75
C ASN A 117 13.88 12.03 -3.53
N ASN A 118 13.93 11.26 -2.44
CA ASN A 118 15.03 10.35 -2.13
C ASN A 118 14.68 8.88 -2.35
N PHE A 119 13.67 8.62 -3.19
CA PHE A 119 13.15 7.28 -3.39
C PHE A 119 14.17 6.38 -4.09
N LYS A 120 14.48 5.24 -3.47
CA LYS A 120 15.40 4.24 -3.99
C LYS A 120 14.62 3.00 -4.42
N ASN A 121 14.74 2.65 -5.70
CA ASN A 121 14.19 1.40 -6.18
C ASN A 121 15.18 0.27 -5.88
N PHE A 122 14.69 -0.80 -5.24
CA PHE A 122 15.51 -1.95 -4.90
C PHE A 122 15.06 -3.14 -5.75
N PRO A 123 15.99 -3.79 -6.47
CA PRO A 123 15.66 -4.97 -7.28
C PRO A 123 15.35 -6.22 -6.46
N ASN A 124 15.77 -6.27 -5.17
CA ASN A 124 15.72 -7.48 -4.32
C ASN A 124 14.38 -7.70 -3.58
N ASP A 125 13.25 -7.31 -4.18
CA ASP A 125 11.89 -7.61 -3.71
C ASP A 125 11.56 -7.27 -2.24
N ILE A 126 12.24 -6.29 -1.64
CA ILE A 126 11.87 -5.77 -0.30
C ILE A 126 10.42 -5.26 -0.25
N TYR A 127 9.89 -4.88 -1.42
CA TYR A 127 8.54 -4.36 -1.65
C TYR A 127 7.47 -5.46 -1.75
N TRP A 128 7.84 -6.73 -1.65
CA TRP A 128 6.90 -7.86 -1.60
C TRP A 128 6.41 -8.15 -0.17
N THR A 129 6.96 -7.44 0.80
CA THR A 129 6.53 -7.50 2.20
C THR A 129 5.85 -6.20 2.59
N THR A 130 4.74 -6.30 3.31
CA THR A 130 4.05 -5.17 3.92
C THR A 130 5.01 -4.44 4.87
N PRO A 131 5.12 -3.10 4.79
CA PRO A 131 5.96 -2.38 5.73
C PRO A 131 5.37 -2.46 7.14
N PHE A 132 6.20 -2.55 8.16
CA PHE A 132 5.71 -2.34 9.52
C PHE A 132 5.55 -0.84 9.78
N ILE A 133 4.51 -0.46 10.53
CA ILE A 133 4.23 0.93 10.85
C ILE A 133 4.67 1.27 12.27
N THR A 134 5.18 2.49 12.44
CA THR A 134 5.48 3.04 13.77
C THR A 134 4.94 4.45 13.86
N PHE A 135 4.58 4.84 15.08
CA PHE A 135 3.96 6.12 15.37
C PHE A 135 4.69 6.79 16.53
N GLU A 136 5.01 8.06 16.36
CA GLU A 136 5.52 8.94 17.39
C GLU A 136 4.67 10.21 17.44
N GLY A 137 4.49 10.78 18.63
CA GLY A 137 3.60 11.92 18.84
C GLY A 137 2.12 11.55 18.98
N LYS A 138 1.30 12.57 19.29
CA LYS A 138 -0.15 12.46 19.48
C LYS A 138 -0.86 13.13 18.30
N SER A 139 -1.84 12.44 17.72
CA SER A 139 -2.69 12.99 16.67
C SER A 139 -4.03 12.25 16.59
N SER A 140 -5.10 12.99 16.30
CA SER A 140 -6.42 12.43 16.01
C SER A 140 -6.45 11.64 14.70
N THR A 141 -5.51 11.89 13.77
CA THR A 141 -5.43 11.19 12.48
C THR A 141 -4.59 9.91 12.54
N LYS A 142 -4.07 9.52 13.69
CA LYS A 142 -3.22 8.33 13.84
C LYS A 142 -3.88 7.05 13.31
N THR A 143 -5.19 6.88 13.53
CA THR A 143 -5.95 5.70 13.09
C THR A 143 -6.06 5.60 11.56
N LEU A 144 -6.04 6.73 10.84
CA LEU A 144 -6.03 6.77 9.38
C LEU A 144 -4.82 6.02 8.81
N PHE A 145 -3.65 6.25 9.40
CA PHE A 145 -2.37 5.71 8.93
C PHE A 145 -2.14 4.26 9.34
N GLN A 146 -3.00 3.68 10.19
CA GLN A 146 -2.90 2.25 10.55
C GLN A 146 -3.10 1.32 9.35
N ASN A 147 -3.81 1.77 8.33
CA ASN A 147 -4.05 1.01 7.10
C ASN A 147 -2.85 1.03 6.12
N PHE A 148 -1.74 1.70 6.45
CA PHE A 148 -0.58 1.83 5.57
C PHE A 148 0.41 0.66 5.71
N GLY A 149 0.19 -0.26 6.66
CA GLY A 149 1.04 -1.42 6.85
C GLY A 149 0.61 -2.27 8.04
N THR A 150 1.57 -2.97 8.65
CA THR A 150 1.32 -3.91 9.75
C THR A 150 2.03 -3.49 11.03
N MET A 151 1.51 -3.89 12.19
CA MET A 151 2.26 -3.76 13.45
C MET A 151 3.28 -4.89 13.67
N ASN A 152 3.35 -5.86 12.75
CA ASN A 152 4.29 -6.98 12.83
C ASN A 152 5.72 -6.52 12.53
N ARG A 153 6.62 -6.67 13.52
CA ARG A 153 8.00 -6.20 13.49
C ARG A 153 8.94 -7.03 12.59
N SER A 154 8.48 -8.14 12.01
CA SER A 154 9.29 -9.00 11.15
C SER A 154 9.46 -8.46 9.71
N ALA A 155 8.98 -7.24 9.41
CA ALA A 155 9.05 -6.69 8.07
C ALA A 155 10.42 -6.06 7.76
N ARG A 156 10.86 -6.23 6.50
CA ARG A 156 12.12 -5.70 5.94
C ARG A 156 12.08 -4.19 5.68
N ARG A 157 10.93 -3.56 5.94
CA ARG A 157 10.68 -2.15 5.70
C ARG A 157 9.85 -1.56 6.83
N ALA A 158 10.17 -0.34 7.21
CA ALA A 158 9.47 0.44 8.20
C ALA A 158 8.85 1.68 7.55
N LEU A 159 7.61 1.99 7.88
CA LEU A 159 6.98 3.27 7.61
C LEU A 159 6.72 3.98 8.93
N HIS A 160 7.45 5.05 9.16
CA HIS A 160 7.41 5.81 10.39
C HIS A 160 6.60 7.09 10.19
N PHE A 161 5.68 7.34 11.13
CA PHE A 161 4.84 8.52 11.17
C PHE A 161 5.15 9.27 12.47
N HIS A 162 5.69 10.48 12.33
CA HIS A 162 5.90 11.41 13.44
C HIS A 162 4.87 12.52 13.36
N PHE A 163 4.05 12.66 14.40
CA PHE A 163 3.04 13.70 14.53
C PHE A 163 3.59 14.85 15.36
N ASP A 164 3.69 16.02 14.74
CA ASP A 164 4.17 17.25 15.35
C ASP A 164 3.13 18.34 15.10
N ASP A 165 2.39 18.73 16.13
CA ASP A 165 1.22 19.60 16.06
C ASP A 165 0.21 19.19 14.97
N ASP A 166 0.12 19.97 13.89
CA ASP A 166 -0.78 19.74 12.75
C ASP A 166 -0.10 19.08 11.54
N LEU A 167 1.18 18.72 11.70
CA LEU A 167 2.01 18.06 10.71
C LEU A 167 2.14 16.56 10.99
N VAL A 168 2.14 15.78 9.93
CA VAL A 168 2.59 14.40 9.94
C VAL A 168 3.80 14.25 9.02
N HIS A 169 4.92 13.87 9.60
CA HIS A 169 6.13 13.53 8.88
C HIS A 169 6.14 12.03 8.60
N ILE A 170 6.30 11.66 7.33
CA ILE A 170 6.32 10.27 6.88
C ILE A 170 7.73 9.95 6.40
N ARG A 171 8.31 8.87 6.94
CA ARG A 171 9.63 8.37 6.58
C ARG A 171 9.58 6.88 6.32
N HIS A 172 10.29 6.42 5.30
CA HIS A 172 10.28 5.02 4.87
C HIS A 172 11.70 4.46 4.84
N TYR A 173 11.91 3.39 5.60
CA TYR A 173 13.22 2.78 5.84
C TYR A 173 13.24 1.32 5.38
N ALA A 174 14.39 0.87 4.88
CA ALA A 174 14.75 -0.53 4.86
C ALA A 174 15.32 -0.90 6.23
N THR A 175 14.95 -2.07 6.74
CA THR A 175 15.42 -2.59 8.02
C THR A 175 16.28 -3.82 7.80
N SER A 176 17.36 -3.92 8.56
CA SER A 176 18.13 -5.16 8.69
C SER A 176 18.55 -5.36 10.13
N ILE A 177 18.33 -6.56 10.62
CA ILE A 177 18.71 -6.97 11.98
C ILE A 177 19.99 -7.79 11.86
N GLN A 178 20.99 -7.43 12.65
CA GLN A 178 22.21 -8.21 12.83
C GLN A 178 22.20 -8.74 14.26
N ASN A 179 22.15 -10.05 14.42
CA ASN A 179 22.36 -10.69 15.71
C ASN A 179 23.86 -10.87 15.92
N THR A 180 24.33 -10.34 17.03
CA THR A 180 25.63 -10.70 17.62
C THR A 180 25.34 -11.57 18.85
N ASP A 181 26.36 -12.28 19.35
CA ASP A 181 26.19 -13.24 20.45
C ASP A 181 25.62 -12.61 21.73
N GLU A 182 25.75 -11.28 21.89
CA GLU A 182 25.32 -10.54 23.09
C GLU A 182 24.25 -9.47 22.81
N ASN A 183 24.07 -9.02 21.57
CA ASN A 183 23.19 -7.90 21.22
C ASN A 183 22.49 -8.08 19.87
N PHE A 184 21.30 -7.50 19.72
CA PHE A 184 20.66 -7.31 18.42
C PHE A 184 20.84 -5.85 17.97
N VAL A 185 21.43 -5.65 16.78
CA VAL A 185 21.61 -4.32 16.18
C VAL A 185 20.60 -4.17 15.04
N VAL A 186 19.79 -3.11 15.11
CA VAL A 186 18.82 -2.77 14.07
C VAL A 186 19.38 -1.62 13.23
N HIS A 187 19.60 -1.88 11.94
CA HIS A 187 20.01 -0.86 10.98
C HIS A 187 18.81 -0.33 10.22
N LEU A 188 18.68 1.00 10.15
CA LEU A 188 17.66 1.69 9.37
C LEU A 188 18.35 2.46 8.24
N LYS A 189 17.95 2.18 7.00
CA LYS A 189 18.40 2.94 5.84
C LYS A 189 17.20 3.63 5.21
N GLU A 190 17.23 4.95 5.10
CA GLU A 190 16.16 5.69 4.44
C GLU A 190 16.12 5.38 2.93
N ILE A 191 14.93 5.04 2.44
CA ILE A 191 14.71 4.54 1.08
C ILE A 191 13.49 5.14 0.36
N GLY A 192 12.59 5.81 1.07
CA GLY A 192 11.46 6.51 0.47
C GLY A 192 11.64 8.02 0.39
N PRO A 193 10.67 8.75 -0.20
CA PRO A 193 10.64 10.20 -0.12
C PRO A 193 10.44 10.65 1.31
N LYS A 194 10.95 11.84 1.62
CA LYS A 194 10.55 12.57 2.83
C LYS A 194 9.28 13.33 2.50
N LEU A 195 8.23 13.07 3.28
CA LEU A 195 6.96 13.77 3.17
C LEU A 195 6.64 14.44 4.51
N ALA A 196 6.14 15.66 4.45
CA ALA A 196 5.46 16.32 5.56
C ALA A 196 4.10 16.81 5.08
N LEU A 197 3.04 16.41 5.77
CA LEU A 197 1.67 16.70 5.40
C LEU A 197 0.98 17.49 6.51
N LYS A 198 0.25 18.54 6.16
CA LYS A 198 -0.58 19.31 7.08
C LYS A 198 -2.05 18.97 6.87
N LEU A 199 -2.76 18.59 7.92
CA LEU A 199 -4.21 18.36 7.82
C LEU A 199 -4.91 19.69 7.49
N LEU A 200 -5.69 19.71 6.42
CA LEU A 200 -6.52 20.86 6.04
C LEU A 200 -7.93 20.72 6.58
N GLU A 201 -8.56 19.58 6.30
CA GLU A 201 -9.95 19.34 6.65
C GLU A 201 -10.26 17.84 6.69
N VAL A 202 -11.34 17.51 7.40
CA VAL A 202 -11.97 16.19 7.39
C VAL A 202 -13.42 16.38 6.98
N LYS A 203 -13.85 15.71 5.91
CA LYS A 203 -15.23 15.76 5.43
C LYS A 203 -15.89 14.40 5.48
N ASN A 204 -17.18 14.36 5.83
CA ASN A 204 -17.95 13.13 5.83
C ASN A 204 -18.19 12.61 4.41
N GLY A 205 -18.02 11.31 4.23
CA GLY A 205 -18.17 10.63 2.94
C GLY A 205 -16.89 10.55 2.12
N VAL A 206 -16.98 9.81 1.01
CA VAL A 206 -15.89 9.55 0.08
C VAL A 206 -15.85 10.68 -0.95
N PHE A 207 -14.77 11.45 -0.99
CA PHE A 207 -14.53 12.62 -1.85
C PHE A 207 -15.75 13.55 -2.03
N PRO A 208 -16.37 14.04 -0.94
CA PRO A 208 -17.57 14.87 -1.01
C PRO A 208 -17.31 16.17 -1.80
N GLY A 209 -18.25 16.53 -2.68
CA GLY A 209 -18.15 17.72 -3.53
C GLY A 209 -17.24 17.56 -4.76
N MET A 210 -16.49 16.46 -4.89
CA MET A 210 -16.00 16.05 -6.20
C MET A 210 -17.20 15.47 -6.97
N ASN A 211 -17.35 15.80 -8.27
CA ASN A 211 -18.44 15.31 -9.10
C ASN A 211 -18.34 13.77 -9.27
N LEU A 212 -18.84 13.06 -8.28
CA LEU A 212 -19.02 11.61 -8.20
C LEU A 212 -20.41 11.29 -8.74
N LYS A 213 -20.63 11.44 -10.05
CA LYS A 213 -21.96 11.17 -10.61
C LYS A 213 -22.21 9.65 -10.65
N HIS A 214 -23.19 9.27 -9.82
CA HIS A 214 -23.92 8.01 -9.70
C HIS A 214 -23.18 6.83 -9.06
N THR A 215 -23.48 6.61 -7.78
CA THR A 215 -23.45 5.27 -7.19
C THR A 215 -24.87 4.93 -6.76
N GLN A 216 -25.48 3.96 -7.44
CA GLN A 216 -26.68 3.31 -6.95
C GLN A 216 -26.37 2.69 -5.58
N ARG A 217 -27.29 2.92 -4.64
CA ARG A 217 -27.30 2.29 -3.32
C ARG A 217 -27.38 0.77 -3.50
N TYR A 218 -26.32 0.05 -3.15
CA TYR A 218 -26.48 -1.36 -2.79
C TYR A 218 -26.94 -1.43 -1.33
N ARG A 219 -28.14 -1.98 -1.15
CA ARG A 219 -28.72 -2.41 0.12
C ARG A 219 -28.10 -3.73 0.54
#